data_AF-A0AA40E272-F1
#
_entry.id   AF-A0AA40E272-F1
#
_cell.length_a   1.000
_cell.length_b   1.000
_cell.length_c   1.000
_cell.angle_alpha   90.00
_cell.angle_beta   90.00
_cell.angle_gamma   90.00
#
_symmetry.space_group_name_H-M   'P 1'
#
loop_
_entity.id
_entity.type
_entity.pdbx_description
1 polymer ?
#
loop_
_entity_poly.entity_id
_entity_poly.type
_entity_poly.pdbx_seq_one_letter_code
_entity_poly.pdbx_strand_id
1 'polypeptide(L)'
;MATRGKMLDCPRDHQGSMPPLEQDNQEWKNSEPVSSSSLPTLPRELIDNILTLLSPADLVSVAQTCRHLYVMAMADYSWQLLVQQNVPGTRVTSPYPFKNYRDLYESHDPRWFLPKYKIWFSDRDHLAGRLVVVRYDQRRGCIEGYQLVAINRSSSLEAWQANPQVRIHSFEPHVRLHLDKPILHLPPNRFKGPRYDANHKLPTDRASCSSSSKDSGCEVDLDDYIRRAKKKVDRFCEVLPMHMDSNAYMYHSFMLVRPMVPRQAEKHSIRPFPYDNLWPPPAMPANYHTTGIDNGEMEIGRPKTRSEMSEMHFRIRKWLEMRIWERLPRLPTGVETADDPDDSDNGSDSSGRQRIPFPDVGPGVHIGDEVATFATLDPRLYTPTPEKVYQGIWVGDYSGHGCEFLLIHQPDGPDGERFDPGSIVQLEGETAETFAARRTEEMTWHGRLEAVKLTGDPNVPRGECTFVVDDLGARGFRRVLQEPPFTGVRVVKSRGHIAESGFRGHEFVDSELFLISHDRLAQHWLGFGHISYFERVNIDQFLVPE
;
A
#
# COMPACT_ATOMS: atom_id res chain seq x y z
N MET A 1 -39.31 30.11 38.15
CA MET A 1 -39.79 30.97 39.26
C MET A 1 -38.89 30.70 40.45
N ALA A 2 -37.91 31.57 40.72
CA ALA A 2 -37.93 32.54 41.84
C ALA A 2 -37.99 31.81 43.20
N THR A 3 -37.06 31.97 44.15
CA THR A 3 -36.67 33.23 44.79
C THR A 3 -35.40 33.09 45.65
N ARG A 4 -34.75 34.24 45.84
CA ARG A 4 -33.62 34.59 46.73
C ARG A 4 -33.78 34.16 48.20
N GLY A 5 -32.64 33.89 48.86
CA GLY A 5 -32.47 33.99 50.32
C GLY A 5 -31.19 34.76 50.66
N LYS A 6 -31.34 35.83 51.46
CA LYS A 6 -30.27 36.71 51.97
C LYS A 6 -30.05 36.47 53.47
N MET A 7 -28.79 36.59 53.87
CA MET A 7 -28.21 37.18 55.10
C MET A 7 -28.64 36.67 56.49
N LEU A 8 -27.63 36.25 57.26
CA LEU A 8 -27.53 36.46 58.71
C LEU A 8 -26.12 36.99 59.05
N ASP A 9 -26.08 37.91 60.00
CA ASP A 9 -25.02 38.83 60.42
C ASP A 9 -23.79 38.19 61.08
N CYS A 10 -22.63 38.87 60.95
CA CYS A 10 -21.52 38.82 61.90
C CYS A 10 -20.95 40.24 62.13
N PRO A 11 -20.47 40.59 63.35
CA PRO A 11 -20.33 41.98 63.79
C PRO A 11 -18.98 42.63 63.43
N ARG A 12 -19.03 43.97 63.41
CA ARG A 12 -17.97 44.94 63.08
C ARG A 12 -16.92 45.15 64.19
N ASP A 13 -15.67 45.26 63.71
CA ASP A 13 -14.63 46.28 63.96
C ASP A 13 -14.35 46.85 65.36
N HIS A 14 -13.07 46.75 65.76
CA HIS A 14 -12.23 47.87 66.21
C HIS A 14 -10.76 47.53 65.90
N GLN A 15 -10.19 48.03 64.80
CA GLN A 15 -9.38 49.27 64.69
C GLN A 15 -8.17 49.34 65.63
N GLY A 16 -7.01 48.99 65.08
CA GLY A 16 -5.67 49.39 65.53
C GLY A 16 -4.80 49.62 64.30
N SER A 17 -4.47 50.88 64.05
CA SER A 17 -3.78 51.46 62.89
C SER A 17 -2.34 50.97 62.68
N MET A 18 -2.03 50.56 61.45
CA MET A 18 -0.68 50.30 60.91
C MET A 18 -0.40 51.29 59.75
N PRO A 19 0.86 51.70 59.53
CA PRO A 19 1.24 52.85 58.71
C PRO A 19 1.14 52.56 57.19
N PRO A 20 1.17 53.60 56.33
CA PRO A 20 1.03 53.44 54.89
C PRO A 20 2.33 52.92 54.27
N LEU A 21 2.29 51.73 53.67
CA LEU A 21 3.32 51.29 52.73
C LEU A 21 3.02 51.93 51.37
N GLU A 22 3.44 53.19 51.23
CA GLU A 22 3.72 53.76 49.92
C GLU A 22 4.93 53.04 49.32
N GLN A 23 4.69 52.43 48.16
CA GLN A 23 5.66 52.33 47.05
C GLN A 23 6.97 51.57 47.31
N ASP A 24 6.89 50.24 47.40
CA ASP A 24 7.91 49.37 46.78
C ASP A 24 7.50 49.04 45.35
N ASN A 25 7.54 50.06 44.50
CA ASN A 25 7.37 49.93 43.04
C ASN A 25 8.74 50.06 42.36
N GLN A 26 9.78 49.47 42.98
CA GLN A 26 11.17 49.61 42.56
C GLN A 26 11.98 48.32 42.52
N GLU A 27 11.37 47.14 42.73
CA GLU A 27 12.10 45.85 42.70
C GLU A 27 11.82 44.95 41.47
N TRP A 28 10.99 45.38 40.52
CA TRP A 28 10.78 44.65 39.24
C TRP A 28 11.39 45.32 38.00
N LYS A 29 12.36 46.22 38.18
CA LYS A 29 13.05 46.86 37.04
C LYS A 29 14.42 46.26 36.67
N ASN A 30 14.84 45.17 37.32
CA ASN A 30 16.11 44.49 37.01
C ASN A 30 15.93 42.97 36.81
N SER A 31 14.89 42.51 36.12
CA SER A 31 14.99 41.20 35.46
C SER A 31 15.84 41.40 34.20
N GLU A 32 17.09 40.91 34.22
CA GLU A 32 17.89 40.76 33.00
C GLU A 32 17.03 40.14 31.89
N PRO A 33 17.17 40.58 30.63
CA PRO A 33 16.38 40.00 29.55
C PRO A 33 16.62 38.49 29.56
N VAL A 34 15.57 37.70 29.78
CA VAL A 34 15.61 36.24 29.61
C VAL A 34 16.23 36.03 28.25
N SER A 35 17.47 35.51 28.24
CA SER A 35 18.22 35.20 27.04
C SER A 35 17.29 34.40 26.13
N SER A 36 16.84 35.03 25.04
CA SER A 36 15.92 34.40 24.12
C SER A 36 16.69 33.27 23.43
N SER A 37 16.58 32.05 23.96
CA SER A 37 17.18 30.86 23.38
C SER A 37 16.52 30.61 22.03
N SER A 38 17.18 31.01 20.96
CA SER A 38 16.71 30.80 19.59
C SER A 38 17.25 29.46 19.07
N LEU A 39 16.53 28.81 18.15
CA LEU A 39 16.93 27.51 17.60
C LEU A 39 18.40 27.45 17.14
N PRO A 40 18.98 28.48 16.47
CA PRO A 40 20.39 28.45 16.05
C PRO A 40 21.41 28.63 17.19
N THR A 41 20.97 28.96 18.40
CA THR A 41 21.84 29.08 19.59
C THR A 41 21.98 27.78 20.37
N LEU A 42 21.21 26.74 19.99
CA LEU A 42 21.35 25.42 20.58
C LEU A 42 22.66 24.75 20.11
N PRO A 43 23.25 23.86 20.93
CA PRO A 43 24.29 22.94 20.49
C PRO A 43 23.88 22.17 19.24
N ARG A 44 24.85 21.93 18.36
CA ARG A 44 24.63 21.31 17.04
C ARG A 44 23.92 19.96 17.17
N GLU A 45 24.29 19.16 18.16
CA GLU A 45 23.75 17.84 18.42
C GLU A 45 22.26 17.88 18.75
N LEU A 46 21.80 18.93 19.46
CA LEU A 46 20.38 19.10 19.77
C LEU A 46 19.59 19.51 18.53
N ILE A 47 20.15 20.39 17.70
CA ILE A 47 19.52 20.77 16.43
C ILE A 47 19.47 19.55 15.52
N ASP A 48 20.57 18.79 15.37
CA ASP A 48 20.62 17.57 14.57
C ASP A 48 19.54 16.57 15.04
N ASN A 49 19.42 16.31 16.35
CA ASN A 49 18.36 15.47 16.91
C ASN A 49 16.95 15.98 16.56
N ILE A 50 16.69 17.28 16.68
CA ILE A 50 15.40 17.88 16.31
C ILE A 50 15.12 17.67 14.81
N LEU A 51 16.11 17.91 13.96
CA LEU A 51 15.96 17.77 12.50
C LEU A 51 15.70 16.31 12.08
N THR A 52 16.24 15.31 12.78
CA THR A 52 15.98 13.89 12.47
C THR A 52 14.52 13.45 12.69
N LEU A 53 13.73 14.25 13.42
CA LEU A 53 12.31 14.01 13.66
C LEU A 53 11.40 14.60 12.58
N LEU A 54 11.95 15.40 11.67
CA LEU A 54 11.18 16.12 10.65
C LEU A 54 10.91 15.27 9.41
N SER A 55 9.77 15.55 8.76
CA SER A 55 9.48 14.99 7.45
C SER A 55 10.42 15.57 6.38
N PRO A 56 10.58 14.92 5.21
CA PRO A 56 11.37 15.48 4.12
C PRO A 56 10.91 16.88 3.67
N ALA A 57 9.59 17.13 3.70
CA ALA A 57 9.03 18.42 3.31
C ALA A 57 9.36 19.52 4.35
N ASP A 58 9.33 19.18 5.63
CA ASP A 58 9.69 20.08 6.72
C ASP A 58 11.19 20.35 6.73
N LEU A 59 12.04 19.35 6.47
CA LEU A 59 13.48 19.53 6.32
C LEU A 59 13.82 20.51 5.19
N VAL A 60 13.17 20.39 4.04
CA VAL A 60 13.36 21.32 2.93
C VAL A 60 12.88 22.72 3.29
N SER A 61 11.78 22.83 4.05
CA SER A 61 11.27 24.13 4.53
C SER A 61 12.22 24.78 5.53
N VAL A 62 12.76 24.01 6.48
CA VAL A 62 13.79 24.46 7.43
C VAL A 62 15.07 24.88 6.71
N ALA A 63 15.49 24.14 5.68
CA ALA A 63 16.67 24.48 4.89
C ALA A 63 16.55 25.83 4.18
N GLN A 64 15.34 26.32 3.92
CA GLN A 64 15.10 27.63 3.29
C GLN A 64 15.20 28.81 4.26
N THR A 65 15.32 28.56 5.57
CA THR A 65 15.26 29.63 6.59
C THR A 65 16.58 30.37 6.78
N CYS A 66 17.70 29.66 6.96
CA CYS A 66 19.01 30.27 7.15
C CYS A 66 20.15 29.31 6.74
N ARG A 67 21.36 29.86 6.53
CA ARG A 67 22.53 29.07 6.09
C ARG A 67 22.93 27.98 7.09
N HIS A 68 22.82 28.26 8.39
CA HIS A 68 23.19 27.29 9.42
C HIS A 68 22.27 26.06 9.39
N LEU A 69 20.96 26.28 9.39
CA LEU A 69 19.96 25.22 9.30
C LEU A 69 19.96 24.53 7.93
N TYR A 70 20.28 25.24 6.85
CA TYR A 70 20.49 24.64 5.53
C TYR A 70 21.58 23.57 5.56
N VAL A 71 22.77 23.88 6.10
CA VAL A 71 23.89 22.92 6.14
C VAL A 71 23.52 21.67 6.95
N MET A 72 22.77 21.83 8.04
CA MET A 72 22.36 20.72 8.91
C MET A 72 21.22 19.89 8.30
N ALA A 73 20.18 20.53 7.78
CA ALA A 73 19.05 19.84 7.13
C ALA A 73 19.45 19.13 5.82
N MET A 74 20.51 19.60 5.16
CA MET A 74 21.04 18.99 3.93
C MET A 74 22.14 17.97 4.20
N ALA A 75 22.43 17.65 5.47
CA ALA A 75 23.41 16.64 5.82
C ALA A 75 22.91 15.24 5.40
N ASP A 76 23.79 14.49 4.74
CA ASP A 76 23.38 13.26 4.04
C ASP A 76 22.91 12.14 4.99
N TYR A 77 23.41 12.12 6.23
CA TYR A 77 23.00 11.15 7.23
C TYR A 77 21.50 11.27 7.60
N SER A 78 20.94 12.48 7.59
CA SER A 78 19.52 12.71 7.84
C SER A 78 18.67 12.09 6.73
N TRP A 79 19.11 12.23 5.48
CA TRP A 79 18.46 11.62 4.32
C TRP A 79 18.65 10.10 4.28
N GLN A 80 19.79 9.58 4.76
CA GLN A 80 19.96 8.13 4.96
C GLN A 80 18.92 7.58 5.94
N LEU A 81 18.68 8.26 7.06
CA LEU A 81 17.66 7.85 8.04
C LEU A 81 16.26 7.85 7.42
N LEU A 82 15.92 8.87 6.63
CA LEU A 82 14.64 8.92 5.91
C LEU A 82 14.49 7.79 4.89
N VAL A 83 15.54 7.46 4.13
CA VAL A 83 15.52 6.30 3.24
C VAL A 83 15.34 5.00 4.05
N GLN A 84 16.12 4.82 5.12
CA GLN A 84 16.07 3.62 5.96
C GLN A 84 14.70 3.40 6.62
N GLN A 85 14.01 4.46 7.03
CA GLN A 85 12.64 4.38 7.57
C GLN A 85 11.62 3.80 6.57
N ASN A 86 11.91 3.87 5.27
CA ASN A 86 11.05 3.34 4.21
C ASN A 86 11.49 1.97 3.68
N VAL A 87 12.59 1.40 4.21
CA VAL A 87 13.14 0.11 3.77
C VAL A 87 13.29 -0.82 4.98
N PRO A 88 12.19 -1.39 5.50
CA PRO A 88 12.25 -2.37 6.57
C PRO A 88 12.93 -3.68 6.10
N GLY A 89 13.47 -4.44 7.05
CA GLY A 89 14.09 -5.76 6.80
C GLY A 89 15.52 -5.72 6.25
N THR A 90 15.96 -4.61 5.66
CA THR A 90 17.32 -4.48 5.10
C THR A 90 17.96 -3.17 5.55
N ARG A 91 19.26 -3.22 5.91
CA ARG A 91 20.04 -2.01 6.16
C ARG A 91 20.51 -1.41 4.84
N VAL A 92 20.14 -0.16 4.56
CA VAL A 92 20.60 0.59 3.40
C VAL A 92 21.98 1.17 3.72
N THR A 93 23.01 0.63 3.08
CA THR A 93 24.41 0.99 3.34
C THR A 93 25.01 1.88 2.27
N SER A 94 24.35 2.03 1.12
CA SER A 94 24.83 2.82 0.00
C SER A 94 23.72 3.65 -0.66
N PRO A 95 24.00 4.90 -1.08
CA PRO A 95 23.10 5.68 -1.92
C PRO A 95 23.16 5.29 -3.40
N TYR A 96 23.98 4.30 -3.78
CA TYR A 96 24.11 3.87 -5.18
C TYR A 96 22.74 3.58 -5.83
N PRO A 97 22.52 3.99 -7.09
CA PRO A 97 23.45 4.58 -8.06
C PRO A 97 23.62 6.11 -7.95
N PHE A 98 23.13 6.72 -6.87
CA PHE A 98 23.19 8.16 -6.65
C PHE A 98 24.43 8.57 -5.88
N LYS A 99 24.73 9.88 -5.91
CA LYS A 99 25.89 10.46 -5.23
C LYS A 99 25.71 10.52 -3.71
N ASN A 100 24.47 10.68 -3.26
CA ASN A 100 24.09 10.92 -1.87
C ASN A 100 22.65 10.41 -1.63
N TYR A 101 22.26 10.24 -0.37
CA TYR A 101 20.95 9.70 0.02
C TYR A 101 19.80 10.66 -0.30
N ARG A 102 20.06 11.97 -0.36
CA ARG A 102 19.05 12.95 -0.77
C ARG A 102 18.60 12.74 -2.22
N ASP A 103 19.55 12.61 -3.14
CA ASP A 103 19.27 12.35 -4.56
C ASP A 103 18.54 11.00 -4.73
N LEU A 104 18.93 9.99 -3.94
CA LEU A 104 18.22 8.72 -3.89
C LEU A 104 16.78 8.89 -3.40
N TYR A 105 16.56 9.60 -2.29
CA TYR A 105 15.23 9.83 -1.74
C TYR A 105 14.34 10.56 -2.75
N GLU A 106 14.84 11.63 -3.37
CA GLU A 106 14.12 12.41 -4.38
C GLU A 106 13.72 11.57 -5.59
N SER A 107 14.55 10.62 -6.01
CA SER A 107 14.28 9.79 -7.20
C SER A 107 13.04 8.92 -7.09
N HIS A 108 12.68 8.52 -5.86
CA HIS A 108 11.53 7.68 -5.58
C HIS A 108 10.37 8.42 -4.94
N ASP A 109 10.56 9.64 -4.42
CA ASP A 109 9.44 10.44 -3.89
C ASP A 109 8.31 10.60 -4.93
N PRO A 110 7.03 10.38 -4.57
CA PRO A 110 6.49 10.05 -3.24
C PRO A 110 6.32 8.54 -2.94
N ARG A 111 6.88 7.64 -3.75
CA ARG A 111 6.61 6.19 -3.80
C ARG A 111 7.32 5.34 -2.74
N TRP A 112 8.03 5.96 -1.79
CA TRP A 112 8.70 5.25 -0.69
C TRP A 112 7.75 4.48 0.23
N PHE A 113 6.45 4.81 0.23
CA PHE A 113 5.45 4.02 0.95
C PHE A 113 5.36 2.56 0.46
N LEU A 114 5.74 2.28 -0.79
CA LEU A 114 5.67 0.94 -1.38
C LEU A 114 6.54 -0.09 -0.64
N PRO A 115 7.87 0.09 -0.52
CA PRO A 115 8.70 -0.81 0.30
C PRO A 115 8.43 -0.68 1.80
N LYS A 116 7.97 0.49 2.29
CA LYS A 116 7.67 0.72 3.71
C LYS A 116 6.63 -0.26 4.24
N TYR A 117 5.56 -0.53 3.48
CA TYR A 117 4.49 -1.42 3.91
C TYR A 117 4.67 -2.89 3.52
N LYS A 118 5.69 -3.21 2.71
CA LYS A 118 6.11 -4.56 2.29
C LYS A 118 5.09 -5.32 1.44
N ILE A 119 3.88 -5.53 1.93
CA ILE A 119 2.87 -6.39 1.31
C ILE A 119 1.74 -5.59 0.69
N TRP A 120 1.24 -6.05 -0.45
CA TRP A 120 0.19 -5.38 -1.22
C TRP A 120 -0.75 -6.42 -1.82
N PHE A 121 -2.06 -6.23 -1.70
CA PHE A 121 -3.06 -7.14 -2.25
C PHE A 121 -4.04 -6.40 -3.16
N SER A 122 -4.52 -7.08 -4.22
CA SER A 122 -5.26 -6.43 -5.32
C SER A 122 -6.76 -6.74 -5.34
N ASP A 123 -7.55 -5.79 -5.84
CA ASP A 123 -8.99 -5.89 -6.09
C ASP A 123 -9.37 -6.71 -7.34
N ARG A 124 -8.41 -7.15 -8.17
CA ARG A 124 -8.69 -7.89 -9.42
C ARG A 124 -8.68 -9.39 -9.26
N ASP A 125 -9.54 -10.02 -10.05
CA ASP A 125 -10.07 -11.37 -9.84
C ASP A 125 -9.77 -12.31 -11.01
N HIS A 126 -8.49 -12.58 -11.25
CA HIS A 126 -8.12 -13.72 -12.10
C HIS A 126 -8.11 -14.98 -11.23
N LEU A 127 -9.30 -15.42 -10.81
CA LEU A 127 -9.63 -16.65 -10.05
C LEU A 127 -9.02 -16.83 -8.64
N ALA A 128 -7.86 -16.24 -8.37
CA ALA A 128 -7.25 -16.09 -7.06
C ALA A 128 -6.55 -14.72 -7.03
N GLY A 129 -6.84 -13.91 -6.03
CA GLY A 129 -6.25 -12.58 -5.86
C GLY A 129 -4.72 -12.61 -5.81
N ARG A 130 -4.08 -11.44 -5.88
CA ARG A 130 -2.62 -11.36 -5.86
C ARG A 130 -2.15 -10.75 -4.56
N LEU A 131 -1.23 -11.44 -3.88
CA LEU A 131 -0.39 -10.86 -2.83
C LEU A 131 0.98 -10.55 -3.44
N VAL A 132 1.46 -9.33 -3.24
CA VAL A 132 2.71 -8.81 -3.80
C VAL A 132 3.61 -8.38 -2.66
N VAL A 133 4.88 -8.78 -2.69
CA VAL A 133 5.92 -8.24 -1.81
C VAL A 133 6.69 -7.20 -2.59
N VAL A 134 6.74 -5.97 -2.07
CA VAL A 134 7.48 -4.84 -2.62
C VAL A 134 8.69 -4.56 -1.75
N ARG A 135 9.85 -4.40 -2.39
CA ARG A 135 11.14 -4.18 -1.74
C ARG A 135 11.99 -3.16 -2.51
N TYR A 136 13.02 -2.65 -1.84
CA TYR A 136 14.01 -1.76 -2.44
C TYR A 136 15.31 -2.53 -2.71
N ASP A 137 15.79 -2.48 -3.95
CA ASP A 137 17.08 -3.05 -4.34
C ASP A 137 18.15 -1.96 -4.38
N GLN A 138 19.02 -1.95 -3.36
CA GLN A 138 20.14 -0.99 -3.26
C GLN A 138 21.24 -1.19 -4.31
N ARG A 139 21.34 -2.36 -4.96
CA ARG A 139 22.32 -2.59 -6.05
C ARG A 139 21.91 -1.86 -7.33
N ARG A 140 20.62 -1.64 -7.55
CA ARG A 140 20.07 -0.98 -8.75
C ARG A 140 19.43 0.36 -8.45
N GLY A 141 19.14 0.63 -7.18
CA GLY A 141 18.38 1.79 -6.72
C GLY A 141 16.94 1.79 -7.21
N CYS A 142 16.32 0.61 -7.40
CA CYS A 142 14.94 0.48 -7.87
C CYS A 142 14.01 -0.07 -6.78
N ILE A 143 12.71 0.23 -6.91
CA ILE A 143 11.65 -0.42 -6.13
C ILE A 143 11.03 -1.49 -7.03
N GLU A 144 10.98 -2.71 -6.54
CA GLU A 144 10.47 -3.87 -7.26
C GLU A 144 9.41 -4.61 -6.45
N GLY A 145 8.40 -5.12 -7.11
CA GLY A 145 7.31 -5.85 -6.50
C GLY A 145 7.00 -7.14 -7.25
N TYR A 146 7.00 -8.26 -6.52
CA TYR A 146 6.79 -9.59 -7.07
C TYR A 146 5.60 -10.27 -6.42
N GLN A 147 4.86 -11.06 -7.21
CA GLN A 147 3.80 -11.88 -6.67
C GLN A 147 4.37 -12.94 -5.73
N LEU A 148 3.82 -13.01 -4.52
CA LEU A 148 4.04 -14.11 -3.59
C LEU A 148 3.13 -15.27 -4.01
N VAL A 149 3.72 -16.44 -4.20
CA VAL A 149 3.02 -17.65 -4.61
C VAL A 149 3.32 -18.78 -3.64
N ALA A 150 2.34 -19.64 -3.41
CA ALA A 150 2.48 -20.84 -2.60
C ALA A 150 2.01 -22.06 -3.37
N ILE A 151 2.73 -23.17 -3.20
CA ILE A 151 2.36 -24.47 -3.76
C ILE A 151 2.45 -25.48 -2.62
N ASN A 152 1.39 -26.25 -2.37
CA ASN A 152 1.48 -27.39 -1.49
C ASN A 152 2.26 -28.51 -2.19
N ARG A 153 3.38 -28.93 -1.61
CA ARG A 153 4.21 -30.02 -2.18
C ARG A 153 3.67 -31.40 -1.88
N SER A 154 2.74 -31.49 -0.92
CA SER A 154 2.11 -32.74 -0.54
C SER A 154 0.68 -32.81 -1.06
N SER A 155 0.26 -34.02 -1.44
CA SER A 155 -1.11 -34.32 -1.85
C SER A 155 -1.68 -35.52 -1.09
N SER A 156 -1.01 -35.96 -0.03
CA SER A 156 -1.47 -37.10 0.76
C SER A 156 -2.73 -36.75 1.55
N LEU A 157 -3.67 -37.69 1.57
CA LEU A 157 -4.92 -37.60 2.29
C LEU A 157 -5.01 -38.77 3.26
N GLU A 158 -4.94 -38.48 4.56
CA GLU A 158 -4.91 -39.49 5.61
C GLU A 158 -6.24 -39.51 6.38
N ALA A 159 -6.68 -40.68 6.82
CA ALA A 159 -7.83 -40.76 7.72
C ALA A 159 -7.37 -40.42 9.14
N TRP A 160 -8.14 -39.61 9.86
CA TRP A 160 -7.82 -39.31 11.25
C TRP A 160 -8.07 -40.53 12.15
N GLN A 161 -7.10 -40.89 12.99
CA GLN A 161 -7.18 -42.08 13.84
C GLN A 161 -8.37 -42.04 14.80
N ALA A 162 -8.72 -40.86 15.33
CA ALA A 162 -9.86 -40.69 16.23
C ALA A 162 -11.22 -40.85 15.52
N ASN A 163 -11.28 -40.47 14.24
CA ASN A 163 -12.49 -40.55 13.43
C ASN A 163 -12.11 -40.82 11.96
N PRO A 164 -12.19 -42.09 11.50
CA PRO A 164 -11.80 -42.46 10.14
C PRO A 164 -12.63 -41.82 9.02
N GLN A 165 -13.78 -41.21 9.34
CA GLN A 165 -14.57 -40.43 8.38
C GLN A 165 -13.96 -39.05 8.12
N VAL A 166 -13.08 -38.57 9.01
CA VAL A 166 -12.40 -37.29 8.87
C VAL A 166 -11.10 -37.48 8.09
N ARG A 167 -10.91 -36.66 7.06
CA ARG A 167 -9.72 -36.66 6.21
C ARG A 167 -8.79 -35.50 6.56
N ILE A 168 -7.52 -35.82 6.80
CA ILE A 168 -6.45 -34.86 7.03
C ILE A 168 -5.73 -34.65 5.71
N HIS A 169 -5.79 -33.43 5.20
CA HIS A 169 -4.99 -33.03 4.05
C HIS A 169 -3.59 -32.69 4.55
N SER A 170 -2.57 -33.39 4.07
CA SER A 170 -1.19 -32.99 4.37
C SER A 170 -0.89 -31.63 3.75
N PHE A 171 -0.06 -30.85 4.44
CA PHE A 171 0.26 -29.49 4.04
C PHE A 171 1.72 -29.20 4.31
N GLU A 172 2.46 -29.05 3.21
CA GLU A 172 3.87 -28.65 3.19
C GLU A 172 4.00 -27.51 2.17
N PRO A 173 3.60 -26.29 2.56
CA PRO A 173 3.58 -25.16 1.65
C PRO A 173 5.00 -24.73 1.28
N HIS A 174 5.22 -24.50 -0.01
CA HIS A 174 6.42 -23.87 -0.51
C HIS A 174 6.11 -22.48 -1.03
N VAL A 175 6.46 -21.47 -0.23
CA VAL A 175 6.23 -20.06 -0.54
C VAL A 175 7.46 -19.47 -1.22
N ARG A 176 7.25 -18.76 -2.34
CA ARG A 176 8.31 -18.09 -3.10
C ARG A 176 7.82 -16.84 -3.83
N LEU A 177 8.74 -16.00 -4.26
CA LEU A 177 8.45 -14.91 -5.20
C LEU A 177 8.48 -15.40 -6.64
N HIS A 178 7.55 -14.93 -7.46
CA HIS A 178 7.59 -15.13 -8.91
C HIS A 178 8.51 -14.11 -9.58
N LEU A 179 9.83 -14.35 -9.52
CA LEU A 179 10.86 -13.40 -9.95
C LEU A 179 10.87 -13.12 -11.46
N ASP A 180 10.45 -14.08 -12.28
CA ASP A 180 10.44 -13.94 -13.75
C ASP A 180 9.42 -12.91 -14.26
N LYS A 181 8.41 -12.60 -13.44
CA LYS A 181 7.30 -11.73 -13.81
C LYS A 181 7.05 -10.69 -12.71
N PRO A 182 7.84 -9.60 -12.68
CA PRO A 182 7.56 -8.51 -11.76
C PRO A 182 6.13 -7.97 -11.99
N ILE A 183 5.49 -7.53 -10.92
CA ILE A 183 4.20 -6.81 -10.95
C ILE A 183 4.45 -5.31 -10.93
N LEU A 184 5.48 -4.90 -10.19
CA LEU A 184 5.92 -3.53 -10.05
C LEU A 184 7.42 -3.46 -10.35
N HIS A 185 7.82 -2.53 -11.20
CA HIS A 185 9.23 -2.20 -11.40
C HIS A 185 9.37 -0.70 -11.61
N LEU A 186 9.91 -0.02 -10.61
CA LEU A 186 10.12 1.41 -10.58
C LEU A 186 11.63 1.68 -10.57
N PRO A 187 12.24 1.91 -11.75
CA PRO A 187 13.64 2.28 -11.80
C PRO A 187 13.85 3.63 -11.07
N PRO A 188 15.08 3.91 -10.62
CA PRO A 188 15.41 5.23 -10.10
C PRO A 188 15.02 6.27 -11.13
N ASN A 189 14.10 7.19 -10.76
CA ASN A 189 13.71 8.25 -11.68
C ASN A 189 14.94 9.13 -11.88
N ARG A 190 15.64 8.92 -13.00
CA ARG A 190 16.71 9.83 -13.41
C ARG A 190 15.96 11.09 -13.83
N PHE A 191 15.74 12.01 -12.89
CA PHE A 191 15.42 13.40 -13.23
C PHE A 191 16.58 13.95 -14.06
N LYS A 192 16.56 13.64 -15.35
CA LYS A 192 17.07 14.50 -16.39
C LYS A 192 15.85 15.31 -16.75
N GLY A 193 15.91 16.62 -16.55
CA GLY A 193 14.96 17.53 -17.20
C GLY A 193 14.79 17.13 -18.68
N PRO A 194 13.65 17.47 -19.30
CA PRO A 194 13.17 16.84 -20.52
C PRO A 194 14.32 16.55 -21.49
N ARG A 195 14.65 15.27 -21.61
CA ARG A 195 15.45 14.80 -22.74
C ARG A 195 14.54 14.95 -23.95
N TYR A 196 14.67 16.07 -24.64
CA TYR A 196 14.48 16.04 -26.08
C TYR A 196 15.37 14.90 -26.58
N ASP A 197 14.75 13.84 -27.09
CA ASP A 197 15.46 12.80 -27.79
C ASP A 197 16.19 13.45 -28.96
N ALA A 198 17.48 13.70 -28.78
CA ALA A 198 18.39 14.23 -29.80
C ALA A 198 18.62 13.25 -30.98
N ASN A 199 17.78 12.22 -31.11
CA ASN A 199 17.82 11.24 -32.19
C ASN A 199 16.74 11.47 -33.26
N HIS A 200 15.92 12.51 -33.17
CA HIS A 200 15.31 13.08 -34.38
C HIS A 200 16.28 14.11 -34.96
N LYS A 201 17.08 13.66 -35.94
CA LYS A 201 17.79 14.57 -36.84
C LYS A 201 16.76 15.51 -37.45
N LEU A 202 16.82 16.79 -37.08
CA LEU A 202 16.22 17.86 -37.87
C LEU A 202 16.73 17.69 -39.31
N PRO A 203 15.85 17.66 -40.33
CA PRO A 203 16.29 17.66 -41.71
C PRO A 203 17.06 18.96 -41.97
N THR A 204 18.37 18.85 -42.10
CA THR A 204 19.22 19.91 -42.63
C THR A 204 19.04 19.95 -44.14
N ASP A 205 17.96 20.58 -44.62
CA ASP A 205 17.88 21.02 -46.00
C ASP A 205 18.07 22.53 -46.05
N ARG A 206 19.28 22.92 -46.47
CA ARG A 206 19.58 24.23 -47.02
C ARG A 206 18.70 24.41 -48.26
N ALA A 207 17.67 25.26 -48.16
CA ALA A 207 17.06 25.89 -49.32
C ALA A 207 17.26 27.41 -49.19
N SER A 208 18.08 27.91 -50.09
CA SER A 208 18.36 29.30 -50.35
C SER A 208 17.21 30.01 -51.08
N CYS A 209 17.21 31.34 -50.97
CA CYS A 209 16.47 32.33 -51.78
C CYS A 209 14.98 32.47 -51.42
N SER A 210 14.32 33.63 -51.49
CA SER A 210 14.65 35.01 -51.82
C SER A 210 13.39 35.83 -51.51
N SER A 211 13.55 37.13 -51.29
CA SER A 211 12.52 38.17 -51.13
C SER A 211 11.19 37.94 -51.86
N SER A 212 10.06 38.07 -51.15
CA SER A 212 9.02 39.10 -51.42
C SER A 212 7.77 38.94 -50.53
N SER A 213 7.45 40.05 -49.86
CA SER A 213 6.13 40.66 -49.64
C SER A 213 4.92 39.86 -49.08
N LYS A 214 4.55 40.28 -47.85
CA LYS A 214 3.20 40.55 -47.31
C LYS A 214 2.15 39.41 -47.35
N ASP A 215 1.85 38.85 -46.17
CA ASP A 215 0.51 38.97 -45.60
C ASP A 215 0.46 38.61 -44.11
N SER A 216 -0.50 39.23 -43.43
CA SER A 216 -0.78 39.21 -41.99
C SER A 216 -1.00 37.81 -41.40
N GLY A 217 -0.38 37.51 -40.26
CA GLY A 217 -0.68 36.29 -39.50
C GLY A 217 0.10 36.20 -38.18
N CYS A 218 -0.64 36.34 -37.08
CA CYS A 218 -0.41 35.76 -35.75
C CYS A 218 1.06 35.37 -35.41
N GLU A 219 1.79 36.30 -34.77
CA GLU A 219 2.94 35.93 -33.93
C GLU A 219 2.45 34.94 -32.86
N VAL A 220 2.79 33.67 -33.04
CA VAL A 220 2.65 32.68 -31.97
C VAL A 220 3.71 33.04 -30.95
N ASP A 221 3.28 33.69 -29.87
CA ASP A 221 4.10 34.03 -28.71
C ASP A 221 4.83 32.77 -28.23
N LEU A 222 6.15 32.72 -28.48
CA LEU A 222 7.00 31.62 -28.05
C LEU A 222 6.96 31.46 -26.53
N ASP A 223 6.67 32.54 -25.78
CA ASP A 223 6.44 32.49 -24.34
C ASP A 223 5.06 31.92 -23.97
N ASP A 224 4.03 32.03 -24.81
CA ASP A 224 2.74 31.32 -24.63
C ASP A 224 2.90 29.82 -24.97
N TYR A 225 3.70 29.48 -25.98
CA TYR A 225 4.05 28.09 -26.28
C TYR A 225 4.88 27.45 -25.16
N ILE A 226 5.89 28.16 -24.62
CA ILE A 226 6.68 27.71 -23.48
C ILE A 226 5.84 27.68 -22.19
N ARG A 227 4.88 28.60 -21.99
CA ARG A 227 3.91 28.54 -20.89
C ARG A 227 2.96 27.35 -21.01
N ARG A 228 2.48 27.02 -22.22
CA ARG A 228 1.65 25.84 -22.50
C ARG A 228 2.43 24.53 -22.39
N ALA A 229 3.70 24.49 -22.79
CA ALA A 229 4.60 23.35 -22.59
C ALA A 229 5.04 23.20 -21.12
N LYS A 230 5.05 24.29 -20.35
CA LYS A 230 5.13 24.33 -18.87
C LYS A 230 3.77 24.14 -18.19
N LYS A 231 2.77 23.54 -18.84
CA LYS A 231 1.65 22.98 -18.08
C LYS A 231 2.24 21.86 -17.23
N LYS A 232 2.65 22.24 -16.01
CA LYS A 232 3.32 21.42 -15.00
C LYS A 232 2.46 20.17 -14.87
N VAL A 233 2.84 19.10 -15.56
CA VAL A 233 2.14 17.82 -15.43
C VAL A 233 2.24 17.51 -13.95
N ASP A 234 1.07 17.45 -13.32
CA ASP A 234 1.01 17.28 -11.90
C ASP A 234 1.62 15.92 -11.57
N ARG A 235 2.77 15.92 -10.88
CA ARG A 235 3.53 14.70 -10.52
C ARG A 235 2.63 13.70 -9.77
N PHE A 236 1.55 14.17 -9.15
CA PHE A 236 0.59 13.34 -8.43
C PHE A 236 -0.50 12.72 -9.34
N CYS A 237 -0.80 13.30 -10.49
CA CYS A 237 -1.72 12.75 -11.49
C CYS A 237 -1.02 11.95 -12.61
N GLU A 238 0.32 11.88 -12.59
CA GLU A 238 1.10 11.25 -13.64
C GLU A 238 0.90 9.72 -13.66
N VAL A 239 0.59 9.20 -14.84
CA VAL A 239 0.56 7.76 -15.13
C VAL A 239 1.99 7.35 -15.48
N LEU A 240 2.68 6.68 -14.56
CA LEU A 240 4.09 6.35 -14.71
C LEU A 240 4.25 5.02 -15.47
N PRO A 241 4.80 5.02 -16.70
CA PRO A 241 5.02 3.79 -17.44
C PRO A 241 6.03 2.89 -16.72
N MET A 242 5.73 1.60 -16.66
CA MET A 242 6.63 0.58 -16.14
C MET A 242 7.05 -0.33 -17.30
N HIS A 243 8.34 -0.31 -17.64
CA HIS A 243 8.91 -1.24 -18.59
C HIS A 243 9.17 -2.57 -17.88
N MET A 244 8.43 -3.60 -18.31
CA MET A 244 8.56 -4.97 -17.83
C MET A 244 9.20 -5.78 -18.97
N ASP A 245 10.34 -6.43 -18.73
CA ASP A 245 11.23 -6.98 -19.77
C ASP A 245 10.66 -8.14 -20.62
N SER A 246 9.38 -8.49 -20.47
CA SER A 246 8.85 -9.76 -20.98
C SER A 246 8.01 -9.67 -22.26
N ASN A 247 7.49 -8.52 -22.68
CA ASN A 247 6.69 -8.43 -23.92
C ASN A 247 6.67 -7.01 -24.52
N ALA A 248 7.18 -6.85 -25.75
CA ALA A 248 7.27 -5.55 -26.43
C ALA A 248 5.92 -4.84 -26.67
N TYR A 249 4.81 -5.56 -26.55
CA TYR A 249 3.45 -5.05 -26.78
C TYR A 249 2.61 -4.92 -25.50
N MET A 250 3.13 -5.32 -24.34
CA MET A 250 2.41 -5.26 -23.07
C MET A 250 2.87 -4.05 -22.26
N TYR A 251 1.96 -3.12 -22.02
CA TYR A 251 2.22 -1.90 -21.28
C TYR A 251 1.68 -2.03 -19.86
N HIS A 252 2.44 -1.50 -18.92
CA HIS A 252 2.03 -1.39 -17.53
C HIS A 252 2.22 0.07 -17.09
N SER A 253 1.35 0.56 -16.21
CA SER A 253 1.51 1.90 -15.66
C SER A 253 1.08 1.97 -14.22
N PHE A 254 1.90 2.61 -13.40
CA PHE A 254 1.64 2.90 -12.00
C PHE A 254 0.87 4.21 -11.86
N MET A 255 -0.12 4.24 -10.97
CA MET A 255 -0.96 5.40 -10.71
C MET A 255 -1.16 5.58 -9.20
N LEU A 256 -1.06 6.82 -8.74
CA LEU A 256 -1.39 7.20 -7.36
C LEU A 256 -2.92 7.32 -7.19
N VAL A 257 -3.37 7.12 -5.95
CA VAL A 257 -4.80 7.07 -5.60
C VAL A 257 -5.10 8.03 -4.48
N ARG A 258 -6.28 8.65 -4.52
CA ARG A 258 -6.89 9.39 -3.41
C ARG A 258 -7.80 8.45 -2.61
N PRO A 259 -7.71 8.44 -1.27
CA PRO A 259 -8.62 7.64 -0.46
C PRO A 259 -10.06 8.18 -0.56
N MET A 260 -11.01 7.29 -0.37
CA MET A 260 -12.43 7.62 -0.23
C MET A 260 -12.68 8.32 1.10
N VAL A 261 -13.66 9.22 1.14
CA VAL A 261 -14.09 9.89 2.37
C VAL A 261 -14.74 8.86 3.31
N PRO A 262 -14.44 8.85 4.62
CA PRO A 262 -14.95 7.82 5.56
C PRO A 262 -16.47 7.63 5.52
N ARG A 263 -17.25 8.72 5.49
CA ARG A 263 -18.73 8.66 5.40
C ARG A 263 -19.25 8.00 4.11
N GLN A 264 -18.46 8.01 3.03
CA GLN A 264 -18.81 7.29 1.81
C GLN A 264 -18.48 5.81 1.97
N ALA A 265 -17.32 5.48 2.55
CA ALA A 265 -16.93 4.10 2.83
C ALA A 265 -17.96 3.39 3.73
N GLU A 266 -18.46 4.05 4.78
CA GLU A 266 -19.54 3.53 5.64
C GLU A 266 -20.85 3.24 4.89
N LYS A 267 -21.17 4.03 3.87
CA LYS A 267 -22.37 3.79 3.04
C LYS A 267 -22.19 2.60 2.11
N HIS A 268 -20.98 2.38 1.63
CA HIS A 268 -20.65 1.26 0.77
C HIS A 268 -20.58 -0.05 1.59
N SER A 269 -20.04 0.01 2.81
CA SER A 269 -19.84 -1.17 3.66
C SER A 269 -21.13 -1.85 4.13
N ILE A 270 -22.24 -1.12 4.19
CA ILE A 270 -23.57 -1.68 4.54
C ILE A 270 -24.28 -2.35 3.35
N ARG A 271 -23.77 -2.17 2.12
CA ARG A 271 -24.33 -2.85 0.95
C ARG A 271 -23.98 -4.33 1.00
N PRO A 272 -24.81 -5.22 0.42
CA PRO A 272 -24.41 -6.60 0.24
C PRO A 272 -23.13 -6.67 -0.62
N PHE A 273 -22.39 -7.78 -0.49
CA PHE A 273 -21.26 -8.08 -1.36
C PHE A 273 -21.64 -7.83 -2.85
N PRO A 274 -20.80 -7.10 -3.62
CA PRO A 274 -19.41 -6.73 -3.37
C PRO A 274 -19.21 -5.34 -2.73
N TYR A 275 -20.13 -4.89 -1.87
CA TYR A 275 -20.01 -3.64 -1.10
C TYR A 275 -19.85 -2.38 -1.97
N ASP A 276 -20.55 -2.32 -3.11
CA ASP A 276 -20.43 -1.21 -4.06
C ASP A 276 -18.95 -0.91 -4.44
N ASN A 277 -18.21 -2.00 -4.67
CA ASN A 277 -16.78 -2.03 -5.00
C ASN A 277 -15.88 -1.29 -3.99
N LEU A 278 -16.24 -1.28 -2.71
CA LEU A 278 -15.38 -0.78 -1.65
C LEU A 278 -14.10 -1.62 -1.54
N TRP A 279 -12.94 -0.97 -1.57
CA TRP A 279 -11.65 -1.63 -1.48
C TRP A 279 -10.74 -0.99 -0.43
N PRO A 280 -10.14 -1.77 0.50
CA PRO A 280 -10.43 -3.17 0.80
C PRO A 280 -11.89 -3.42 1.24
N PRO A 281 -12.39 -4.67 1.21
CA PRO A 281 -13.72 -5.00 1.74
C PRO A 281 -13.80 -4.79 3.27
N PRO A 282 -15.02 -4.66 3.84
CA PRO A 282 -15.21 -4.30 5.24
C PRO A 282 -14.61 -5.26 6.27
N ALA A 283 -14.49 -6.55 5.96
CA ALA A 283 -13.88 -7.53 6.85
C ALA A 283 -12.34 -7.39 6.92
N MET A 284 -11.71 -6.62 6.01
CA MET A 284 -10.31 -6.24 6.17
C MET A 284 -10.17 -5.09 7.17
N PRO A 285 -9.31 -5.20 8.19
CA PRO A 285 -9.05 -4.14 9.16
C PRO A 285 -8.21 -2.99 8.54
N ALA A 286 -8.82 -2.20 7.65
CA ALA A 286 -8.20 -1.08 6.95
C ALA A 286 -8.72 0.26 7.48
N ASN A 287 -7.81 1.21 7.71
CA ASN A 287 -8.20 2.57 8.17
C ASN A 287 -8.69 3.47 7.02
N TYR A 288 -8.41 3.08 5.78
CA TYR A 288 -8.71 3.86 4.60
C TYR A 288 -9.24 2.92 3.53
N HIS A 289 -10.21 3.39 2.76
CA HIS A 289 -10.76 2.67 1.62
C HIS A 289 -10.66 3.53 0.36
N THR A 290 -10.88 2.91 -0.79
CA THR A 290 -11.05 3.53 -2.10
C THR A 290 -12.08 2.72 -2.88
N THR A 291 -12.37 3.12 -4.12
CA THR A 291 -13.22 2.34 -5.03
C THR A 291 -12.33 1.42 -5.87
N GLY A 292 -12.67 0.13 -5.90
CA GLY A 292 -12.15 -0.80 -6.90
C GLY A 292 -12.68 -0.42 -8.28
N ILE A 293 -11.80 -0.27 -9.26
CA ILE A 293 -12.18 0.31 -10.57
C ILE A 293 -12.77 -0.76 -11.49
N ASP A 294 -13.92 -0.45 -12.10
CA ASP A 294 -14.32 -1.01 -13.39
C ASP A 294 -13.77 -0.16 -14.57
N ASN A 295 -13.37 -0.77 -15.67
CA ASN A 295 -12.43 -0.27 -16.69
C ASN A 295 -12.73 1.14 -17.29
N GLY A 296 -13.89 1.74 -17.05
CA GLY A 296 -14.32 3.04 -17.56
C GLY A 296 -14.00 4.28 -16.71
N GLU A 297 -13.59 4.15 -15.44
CA GLU A 297 -13.51 5.29 -14.48
C GLU A 297 -12.09 5.68 -14.03
N MET A 298 -11.12 5.69 -14.94
CA MET A 298 -9.70 5.93 -14.64
C MET A 298 -9.35 7.32 -14.05
N GLU A 299 -10.18 8.33 -14.31
CA GLU A 299 -9.98 9.71 -13.80
C GLU A 299 -10.46 9.85 -12.34
N ILE A 300 -11.36 8.97 -11.88
CA ILE A 300 -11.95 9.06 -10.54
C ILE A 300 -10.93 8.61 -9.50
N GLY A 301 -10.62 9.50 -8.57
CA GLY A 301 -9.73 9.22 -7.45
C GLY A 301 -8.24 9.46 -7.75
N ARG A 302 -7.88 10.23 -8.77
CA ARG A 302 -6.49 10.72 -8.93
C ARG A 302 -6.19 11.89 -7.99
N PRO A 303 -5.10 11.86 -7.21
CA PRO A 303 -4.73 12.97 -6.34
C PRO A 303 -4.08 14.10 -7.13
N LYS A 304 -4.41 15.35 -6.81
CA LYS A 304 -3.81 16.57 -7.39
C LYS A 304 -2.75 17.22 -6.49
N THR A 305 -2.66 16.73 -5.27
CA THR A 305 -1.71 17.26 -4.28
C THR A 305 -1.16 16.12 -3.44
N ARG A 306 -0.01 16.34 -2.80
CA ARG A 306 0.58 15.36 -1.88
C ARG A 306 -0.38 15.00 -0.75
N SER A 307 -1.12 15.98 -0.21
CA SER A 307 -2.08 15.77 0.88
C SER A 307 -3.30 14.94 0.49
N GLU A 308 -3.62 14.86 -0.80
CA GLU A 308 -4.68 13.99 -1.31
C GLU A 308 -4.21 12.57 -1.62
N MET A 309 -2.89 12.34 -1.68
CA MET A 309 -2.32 11.04 -2.03
C MET A 309 -2.49 10.03 -0.89
N SER A 310 -2.97 8.84 -1.23
CA SER A 310 -2.95 7.68 -0.34
C SER A 310 -1.56 7.03 -0.34
N GLU A 311 -1.02 6.80 0.86
CA GLU A 311 0.12 5.90 1.05
C GLU A 311 -0.30 4.43 1.23
N MET A 312 -1.61 4.16 1.33
CA MET A 312 -2.17 2.82 1.57
C MET A 312 -2.75 2.18 0.31
N HIS A 313 -2.78 2.92 -0.80
CA HIS A 313 -3.41 2.49 -2.05
C HIS A 313 -2.63 2.97 -3.26
N PHE A 314 -2.56 2.15 -4.30
CA PHE A 314 -2.12 2.55 -5.63
C PHE A 314 -2.86 1.74 -6.69
N ARG A 315 -2.69 2.09 -7.95
CA ARG A 315 -3.25 1.33 -9.09
C ARG A 315 -2.18 0.96 -10.09
N ILE A 316 -2.37 -0.19 -10.74
CA ILE A 316 -1.61 -0.60 -11.92
C ILE A 316 -2.59 -0.80 -13.07
N ARG A 317 -2.39 -0.06 -14.17
CA ARG A 317 -3.05 -0.30 -15.45
C ARG A 317 -2.19 -1.21 -16.30
N LYS A 318 -2.80 -2.13 -17.03
CA LYS A 318 -2.14 -3.04 -17.96
C LYS A 318 -2.95 -3.16 -19.24
N TRP A 319 -2.30 -3.09 -20.41
CA TRP A 319 -2.97 -3.28 -21.70
C TRP A 319 -1.99 -3.79 -22.76
N LEU A 320 -2.52 -4.44 -23.79
CA LEU A 320 -1.79 -4.78 -25.00
C LEU A 320 -2.00 -3.68 -26.04
N GLU A 321 -0.93 -3.15 -26.61
CA GLU A 321 -1.02 -2.15 -27.69
C GLU A 321 -0.96 -2.87 -29.04
N MET A 322 -2.07 -2.89 -29.78
CA MET A 322 -2.04 -3.29 -31.18
C MET A 322 -1.91 -2.06 -32.07
N ARG A 323 -0.80 -1.97 -32.79
CA ARG A 323 -0.65 -1.00 -33.87
C ARG A 323 -1.36 -1.54 -35.10
N ILE A 324 -2.43 -0.88 -35.52
CA ILE A 324 -3.08 -1.19 -36.80
C ILE A 324 -2.13 -0.69 -37.90
N TRP A 325 -1.51 -1.62 -38.64
CA TRP A 325 -0.81 -1.28 -39.87
C TRP A 325 -1.85 -1.16 -40.98
N GLU A 326 -2.22 0.06 -41.38
CA GLU A 326 -3.09 0.24 -42.54
C GLU A 326 -2.37 -0.20 -43.83
N ARG A 327 -2.62 -1.46 -44.23
CA ARG A 327 -2.62 -1.90 -45.62
C ARG A 327 -3.95 -2.60 -45.90
N LEU A 328 -5.04 -1.83 -45.89
CA LEU A 328 -6.25 -2.27 -46.59
C LEU A 328 -6.08 -1.91 -48.07
N PRO A 329 -6.17 -2.86 -49.02
CA PRO A 329 -6.25 -2.53 -50.43
C PRO A 329 -7.51 -1.71 -50.65
N ARG A 330 -7.39 -0.53 -51.27
CA ARG A 330 -8.55 0.26 -51.66
C ARG A 330 -9.45 -0.61 -52.55
N LEU A 331 -10.67 -0.90 -52.08
CA LEU A 331 -11.73 -1.47 -52.91
C LEU A 331 -12.01 -0.47 -54.05
N PRO A 332 -12.10 -0.91 -55.32
CA PRO A 332 -12.40 -0.03 -56.43
C PRO A 332 -13.89 0.35 -56.37
N THR A 333 -14.20 1.49 -55.75
CA THR A 333 -15.47 2.17 -56.01
C THR A 333 -15.35 2.85 -57.37
N GLY A 334 -15.93 2.21 -58.38
CA GLY A 334 -16.02 2.76 -59.73
C GLY A 334 -16.81 4.06 -59.72
N VAL A 335 -16.18 5.12 -60.18
CA VAL A 335 -16.84 6.24 -60.86
C VAL A 335 -15.90 6.65 -61.99
N GLU A 336 -16.33 6.35 -63.20
CA GLU A 336 -15.75 6.87 -64.43
C GLU A 336 -16.09 8.36 -64.53
N THR A 337 -15.08 9.21 -64.64
CA THR A 337 -15.20 10.49 -65.34
C THR A 337 -13.97 10.66 -66.20
N ALA A 338 -14.23 10.70 -67.50
CA ALA A 338 -13.29 10.89 -68.58
C ALA A 338 -12.86 12.36 -68.72
N ASP A 339 -11.77 12.54 -69.46
CA ASP A 339 -11.34 13.74 -70.19
C ASP A 339 -10.64 14.86 -69.39
N ASP A 340 -9.30 14.91 -69.47
CA ASP A 340 -8.62 15.77 -70.45
C ASP A 340 -7.09 15.47 -70.53
N PRO A 341 -6.48 15.50 -71.73
CA PRO A 341 -5.04 15.35 -71.93
C PRO A 341 -4.36 16.71 -72.14
N ASP A 342 -3.18 16.93 -71.55
CA ASP A 342 -2.17 17.75 -72.23
C ASP A 342 -0.75 17.45 -71.77
N ASP A 343 0.12 17.49 -72.76
CA ASP A 343 1.53 17.13 -72.81
C ASP A 343 2.42 18.09 -71.99
N SER A 344 3.49 17.54 -71.40
CA SER A 344 4.85 17.91 -71.82
C SER A 344 5.91 17.14 -71.04
N ASP A 345 6.52 16.25 -71.80
CA ASP A 345 7.76 15.53 -71.53
C ASP A 345 8.95 16.51 -71.39
N ASN A 346 9.78 16.30 -70.36
CA ASN A 346 11.21 16.62 -70.45
C ASN A 346 12.01 15.92 -69.34
N GLY A 347 12.68 14.83 -69.72
CA GLY A 347 14.12 14.68 -69.50
C GLY A 347 14.62 14.23 -68.11
N SER A 348 14.82 12.91 -67.99
CA SER A 348 16.01 12.25 -67.43
C SER A 348 16.65 12.76 -66.12
N ASP A 349 16.51 11.99 -65.04
CA ASP A 349 17.68 11.55 -64.27
C ASP A 349 17.41 10.20 -63.57
N SER A 350 18.32 9.27 -63.80
CA SER A 350 18.37 7.94 -63.24
C SER A 350 19.17 7.95 -61.94
N SER A 351 18.48 8.11 -60.81
CA SER A 351 19.02 7.64 -59.52
C SER A 351 17.89 7.15 -58.61
N GLY A 352 17.83 5.83 -58.44
CA GLY A 352 16.88 5.16 -57.57
C GLY A 352 17.06 5.59 -56.12
N ARG A 353 16.14 6.43 -55.64
CA ARG A 353 15.84 6.57 -54.22
C ARG A 353 14.33 6.59 -54.07
N GLN A 354 13.76 5.39 -53.99
CA GLN A 354 12.38 5.16 -53.59
C GLN A 354 12.21 5.77 -52.19
N ARG A 355 11.66 6.99 -52.12
CA ARG A 355 11.16 7.56 -50.87
C ARG A 355 10.00 6.69 -50.43
N ILE A 356 10.25 5.78 -49.49
CA ILE A 356 9.19 5.09 -48.76
C ILE A 356 8.37 6.19 -48.06
N PRO A 357 7.06 6.33 -48.31
CA PRO A 357 6.24 7.23 -47.53
C PRO A 357 6.25 6.71 -46.10
N PHE A 358 6.70 7.53 -45.14
CA PHE A 358 6.46 7.26 -43.73
C PHE A 358 4.94 7.20 -43.54
N PRO A 359 4.35 6.07 -43.12
CA PRO A 359 2.93 6.04 -42.84
C PRO A 359 2.67 6.85 -41.57
N ASP A 360 1.69 7.73 -41.67
CA ASP A 360 1.10 8.42 -40.53
C ASP A 360 0.61 7.37 -39.52
N VAL A 361 1.03 7.50 -38.26
CA VAL A 361 0.80 6.48 -37.22
C VAL A 361 -0.60 6.68 -36.65
N GLY A 362 -1.56 5.87 -37.08
CA GLY A 362 -2.91 5.86 -36.49
C GLY A 362 -2.90 5.52 -35.00
N PRO A 363 -3.91 5.97 -34.21
CA PRO A 363 -4.03 5.64 -32.79
C PRO A 363 -4.16 4.12 -32.60
N GLY A 364 -3.29 3.54 -31.76
CA GLY A 364 -3.31 2.11 -31.47
C GLY A 364 -4.55 1.68 -30.68
N VAL A 365 -4.94 0.42 -30.83
CA VAL A 365 -6.07 -0.16 -30.10
C VAL A 365 -5.53 -0.86 -28.84
N HIS A 366 -6.04 -0.46 -27.68
CA HIS A 366 -5.75 -1.12 -26.41
C HIS A 366 -6.61 -2.39 -26.27
N ILE A 367 -5.98 -3.55 -26.18
CA ILE A 367 -6.64 -4.83 -25.93
C ILE A 367 -6.34 -5.30 -24.50
N GLY A 368 -7.38 -5.79 -23.82
CA GLY A 368 -7.24 -6.32 -22.45
C GLY A 368 -6.82 -5.25 -21.45
N ASP A 369 -7.31 -4.02 -21.64
CA ASP A 369 -7.06 -2.90 -20.72
C ASP A 369 -7.70 -3.19 -19.36
N GLU A 370 -6.86 -3.33 -18.34
CA GLU A 370 -7.23 -3.73 -17.00
C GLU A 370 -6.59 -2.80 -15.98
N VAL A 371 -7.35 -2.36 -14.97
CA VAL A 371 -6.82 -1.59 -13.84
C VAL A 371 -7.00 -2.36 -12.54
N ALA A 372 -5.90 -2.72 -11.88
CA ALA A 372 -5.91 -3.30 -10.55
C ALA A 372 -5.62 -2.24 -9.49
N THR A 373 -6.47 -2.16 -8.47
CA THR A 373 -6.28 -1.36 -7.26
C THR A 373 -5.63 -2.21 -6.18
N PHE A 374 -4.50 -1.75 -5.66
CA PHE A 374 -3.78 -2.40 -4.59
C PHE A 374 -4.03 -1.67 -3.29
N ALA A 375 -4.14 -2.44 -2.21
CA ALA A 375 -4.15 -1.94 -0.84
C ALA A 375 -3.06 -2.64 -0.01
N THR A 376 -2.73 -2.05 1.13
CA THR A 376 -1.80 -2.62 2.09
C THR A 376 -2.40 -2.68 3.50
N LEU A 377 -1.66 -3.29 4.43
CA LEU A 377 -2.02 -3.44 5.82
C LEU A 377 -1.02 -2.71 6.70
N ASP A 378 -1.51 -2.19 7.83
CA ASP A 378 -0.62 -1.75 8.90
C ASP A 378 0.22 -2.94 9.39
N PRO A 379 1.57 -2.84 9.44
CA PRO A 379 2.44 -3.91 9.92
C PRO A 379 2.07 -4.47 11.30
N ARG A 380 1.43 -3.66 12.16
CA ARG A 380 0.96 -4.09 13.49
C ARG A 380 -0.12 -5.18 13.41
N LEU A 381 -0.84 -5.30 12.29
CA LEU A 381 -1.90 -6.30 12.11
C LEU A 381 -1.34 -7.70 11.85
N TYR A 382 -0.14 -7.78 11.25
CA TYR A 382 0.49 -9.05 10.87
C TYR A 382 1.85 -9.29 11.53
N THR A 383 2.21 -8.50 12.54
CA THR A 383 3.42 -8.72 13.36
C THR A 383 2.99 -9.39 14.67
N PRO A 384 3.45 -10.62 14.97
CA PRO A 384 3.17 -11.27 16.23
C PRO A 384 3.69 -10.46 17.42
N THR A 385 2.95 -10.48 18.53
CA THR A 385 3.37 -9.94 19.83
C THR A 385 3.24 -11.01 20.90
N PRO A 386 3.87 -10.86 22.09
CA PRO A 386 3.69 -11.81 23.19
C PRO A 386 2.22 -12.02 23.59
N GLU A 387 1.38 -10.99 23.46
CA GLU A 387 -0.05 -11.05 23.78
C GLU A 387 -0.89 -11.57 22.61
N LYS A 388 -0.46 -11.33 21.38
CA LYS A 388 -1.19 -11.72 20.16
C LYS A 388 -0.33 -12.59 19.26
N VAL A 389 0.02 -13.76 19.79
CA VAL A 389 1.01 -14.67 19.17
C VAL A 389 0.59 -15.17 17.81
N TYR A 390 -0.71 -15.25 17.50
CA TYR A 390 -1.24 -15.76 16.23
C TYR A 390 -1.31 -14.72 15.10
N GLN A 391 -1.10 -13.43 15.40
CA GLN A 391 -1.16 -12.36 14.40
C GLN A 391 -0.12 -12.55 13.31
N GLY A 392 -0.52 -12.63 12.04
CA GLY A 392 0.43 -12.83 10.95
C GLY A 392 -0.18 -12.90 9.56
N ILE A 393 0.71 -13.01 8.58
CA ILE A 393 0.38 -13.51 7.25
C ILE A 393 0.55 -15.02 7.26
N TRP A 394 -0.47 -15.72 6.79
CA TRP A 394 -0.54 -17.17 6.78
C TRP A 394 -0.84 -17.68 5.37
N VAL A 395 -0.56 -18.95 5.14
CA VAL A 395 -0.98 -19.68 3.95
C VAL A 395 -1.76 -20.91 4.38
N GLY A 396 -2.86 -21.22 3.69
CA GLY A 396 -3.64 -22.44 3.91
C GLY A 396 -4.06 -23.07 2.59
N ASP A 397 -4.20 -24.40 2.58
CA ASP A 397 -4.68 -25.16 1.43
C ASP A 397 -6.20 -25.36 1.48
N TYR A 398 -6.87 -24.87 0.44
CA TYR A 398 -8.31 -25.04 0.22
C TYR A 398 -8.59 -26.11 -0.85
N SER A 399 -7.72 -27.13 -0.92
CA SER A 399 -7.88 -28.31 -1.76
C SER A 399 -8.02 -27.97 -3.25
N GLY A 400 -9.20 -28.19 -3.85
CA GLY A 400 -9.45 -27.92 -5.27
C GLY A 400 -9.30 -26.44 -5.65
N HIS A 401 -9.32 -25.54 -4.68
CA HIS A 401 -9.10 -24.11 -4.89
C HIS A 401 -7.62 -23.69 -4.77
N GLY A 402 -6.77 -24.55 -4.20
CA GLY A 402 -5.35 -24.30 -4.03
C GLY A 402 -5.00 -23.52 -2.76
N CYS A 403 -3.77 -22.98 -2.74
CA CYS A 403 -3.22 -22.27 -1.60
C CYS A 403 -3.65 -20.80 -1.59
N GLU A 404 -4.21 -20.35 -0.47
CA GLU A 404 -4.63 -18.97 -0.26
C GLU A 404 -3.82 -18.31 0.87
N PHE A 405 -3.47 -17.04 0.69
CA PHE A 405 -2.85 -16.23 1.73
C PHE A 405 -3.92 -15.57 2.59
N LEU A 406 -3.69 -15.55 3.90
CA LEU A 406 -4.62 -15.05 4.91
C LEU A 406 -3.92 -14.00 5.78
N LEU A 407 -4.68 -13.00 6.21
CA LEU A 407 -4.37 -12.26 7.42
C LEU A 407 -5.06 -12.96 8.58
N ILE A 408 -4.29 -13.49 9.52
CA ILE A 408 -4.84 -13.91 10.81
C ILE A 408 -4.53 -12.80 11.81
N HIS A 409 -5.56 -12.19 12.40
CA HIS A 409 -5.38 -11.14 13.39
C HIS A 409 -6.31 -11.28 14.60
N GLN A 410 -5.93 -10.63 15.70
CA GLN A 410 -6.73 -10.56 16.93
C GLN A 410 -7.23 -9.13 17.11
N PRO A 411 -8.49 -8.81 16.72
CA PRO A 411 -9.05 -7.50 16.95
C PRO A 411 -9.07 -7.15 18.45
N ASP A 412 -8.95 -5.86 18.74
CA ASP A 412 -9.18 -5.35 20.10
C ASP A 412 -10.67 -5.54 20.47
N GLY A 413 -11.03 -5.29 21.74
CA GLY A 413 -12.41 -5.41 22.21
C GLY A 413 -13.39 -4.56 21.39
N PRO A 414 -14.71 -4.79 21.52
CA PRO A 414 -15.73 -4.11 20.73
C PRO A 414 -15.67 -2.57 20.80
N ASP A 415 -15.13 -2.00 21.89
CA ASP A 415 -14.92 -0.56 22.08
C ASP A 415 -13.48 -0.10 21.76
N GLY A 416 -12.68 -0.96 21.12
CA GLY A 416 -11.26 -0.72 20.87
C GLY A 416 -10.38 -0.86 22.11
N GLU A 417 -10.92 -1.42 23.20
CA GLU A 417 -10.16 -1.68 24.42
C GLU A 417 -9.11 -2.75 24.17
N ARG A 418 -7.85 -2.38 24.40
CA ARG A 418 -6.72 -3.30 24.36
C ARG A 418 -6.72 -4.15 25.60
N PHE A 419 -6.31 -5.41 25.45
CA PHE A 419 -6.05 -6.27 26.58
C PHE A 419 -5.01 -5.62 27.51
N ASP A 420 -5.36 -5.47 28.78
CA ASP A 420 -4.46 -4.97 29.83
C ASP A 420 -3.95 -6.16 30.65
N PRO A 421 -2.67 -6.56 30.50
CA PRO A 421 -2.11 -7.64 31.32
C PRO A 421 -2.10 -7.33 32.82
N GLY A 422 -2.27 -6.06 33.21
CA GLY A 422 -2.43 -5.61 34.59
C GLY A 422 -3.79 -5.98 35.20
N SER A 423 -4.81 -6.30 34.39
CA SER A 423 -6.12 -6.73 34.90
C SER A 423 -6.08 -8.12 35.53
N ILE A 424 -5.05 -8.92 35.24
CA ILE A 424 -4.86 -10.26 35.79
C ILE A 424 -4.25 -10.14 37.19
N VAL A 425 -5.11 -10.07 38.20
CA VAL A 425 -4.72 -9.97 39.61
C VAL A 425 -4.67 -11.34 40.28
N GLN A 426 -3.79 -11.49 41.27
CA GLN A 426 -3.70 -12.70 42.09
C GLN A 426 -4.94 -12.82 42.97
N LEU A 427 -5.54 -14.00 42.99
CA LEU A 427 -6.75 -14.26 43.80
C LEU A 427 -6.38 -14.51 45.26
N GLU A 428 -7.32 -14.25 46.16
CA GLU A 428 -7.15 -14.53 47.58
C GLU A 428 -6.94 -16.04 47.81
N GLY A 429 -5.81 -16.41 48.43
CA GLY A 429 -5.44 -17.81 48.68
C GLY A 429 -4.75 -18.53 47.51
N GLU A 430 -4.54 -17.87 46.37
CA GLU A 430 -3.79 -18.41 45.24
C GLU A 430 -2.28 -18.38 45.53
N THR A 431 -1.57 -19.49 45.26
CA THR A 431 -0.11 -19.52 45.41
C THR A 431 0.57 -18.71 44.30
N ALA A 432 1.82 -18.31 44.51
CA ALA A 432 2.56 -17.57 43.48
C ALA A 432 2.73 -18.39 42.19
N GLU A 433 2.93 -19.70 42.29
CA GLU A 433 3.10 -20.61 41.15
C GLU A 433 1.79 -20.77 40.36
N THR A 434 0.67 -20.93 41.06
CA THR A 434 -0.66 -21.06 40.44
C THR A 434 -1.06 -19.75 39.76
N PHE A 435 -0.79 -18.62 40.40
CA PHE A 435 -0.97 -17.30 39.78
C PHE A 435 -0.12 -17.13 38.53
N ALA A 436 1.17 -17.47 38.57
CA ALA A 436 2.06 -17.33 37.43
C ALA A 436 1.63 -18.20 36.23
N ALA A 437 1.18 -19.44 36.48
CA ALA A 437 0.67 -20.33 35.46
C ALA A 437 -0.63 -19.78 34.83
N ARG A 438 -1.61 -19.40 35.65
CA ARG A 438 -2.87 -18.80 35.19
C ARG A 438 -2.63 -17.50 34.42
N ARG A 439 -1.75 -16.63 34.92
CA ARG A 439 -1.37 -15.38 34.25
C ARG A 439 -0.80 -15.63 32.87
N THR A 440 0.06 -16.64 32.73
CA THR A 440 0.64 -17.02 31.43
C THR A 440 -0.43 -17.55 30.47
N GLU A 441 -1.34 -18.38 30.97
CA GLU A 441 -2.47 -18.90 30.18
C GLU A 441 -3.44 -17.78 29.74
N GLU A 442 -3.86 -16.89 30.65
CA GLU A 442 -4.77 -15.79 30.32
C GLU A 442 -4.09 -14.75 29.40
N MET A 443 -2.78 -14.54 29.50
CA MET A 443 -2.03 -13.72 28.55
C MET A 443 -1.98 -14.36 27.15
N THR A 444 -1.84 -15.68 27.05
CA THR A 444 -1.69 -16.37 25.76
C THR A 444 -3.06 -16.63 25.10
N TRP A 445 -4.04 -17.05 25.89
CA TRP A 445 -5.34 -17.53 25.44
C TRP A 445 -6.42 -16.50 25.76
N HIS A 446 -6.52 -15.45 24.95
CA HIS A 446 -7.57 -14.46 25.10
C HIS A 446 -8.00 -13.85 23.77
N GLY A 447 -9.19 -13.26 23.81
CA GLY A 447 -9.71 -12.44 22.72
C GLY A 447 -10.17 -13.25 21.51
N ARG A 448 -10.64 -12.50 20.51
CA ARG A 448 -11.16 -13.02 19.25
C ARG A 448 -10.03 -13.20 18.25
N LEU A 449 -10.16 -14.18 17.36
CA LEU A 449 -9.25 -14.42 16.25
C LEU A 449 -10.04 -14.43 14.94
N GLU A 450 -9.57 -13.69 13.94
CA GLU A 450 -10.15 -13.64 12.59
C GLU A 450 -9.11 -14.03 11.57
N ALA A 451 -9.49 -14.91 10.64
CA ALA A 451 -8.70 -15.22 9.46
C ALA A 451 -9.40 -14.68 8.22
N VAL A 452 -8.82 -13.67 7.58
CA VAL A 452 -9.37 -12.98 6.40
C VAL A 452 -8.54 -13.32 5.18
N LYS A 453 -9.18 -13.67 4.06
CA LYS A 453 -8.48 -14.04 2.81
C LYS A 453 -7.88 -12.81 2.14
N LEU A 454 -6.58 -12.84 1.84
CA LEU A 454 -5.89 -11.78 1.07
C LEU A 454 -5.95 -12.03 -0.44
N THR A 455 -5.91 -13.30 -0.84
CA THR A 455 -6.00 -13.72 -2.25
C THR A 455 -7.41 -14.22 -2.60
N GLY A 456 -8.06 -14.99 -1.74
CA GLY A 456 -9.46 -15.37 -1.92
C GLY A 456 -9.68 -16.45 -2.98
N ASP A 457 -10.79 -17.18 -2.87
CA ASP A 457 -11.19 -18.19 -3.85
C ASP A 457 -12.60 -17.90 -4.42
N PRO A 458 -13.07 -18.66 -5.42
CA PRO A 458 -14.38 -18.43 -6.05
C PRO A 458 -15.58 -18.48 -5.10
N ASN A 459 -15.46 -19.12 -3.94
CA ASN A 459 -16.54 -19.29 -2.97
C ASN A 459 -16.42 -18.24 -1.85
N VAL A 460 -15.27 -18.17 -1.16
CA VAL A 460 -14.98 -17.15 -0.14
C VAL A 460 -13.94 -16.17 -0.70
N PRO A 461 -14.38 -14.99 -1.16
CA PRO A 461 -13.54 -14.07 -1.88
C PRO A 461 -12.53 -13.37 -0.96
N ARG A 462 -11.56 -12.69 -1.55
CA ARG A 462 -10.61 -11.86 -0.82
C ARG A 462 -11.34 -10.77 -0.04
N GLY A 463 -10.79 -10.45 1.10
CA GLY A 463 -11.36 -9.52 2.07
C GLY A 463 -12.46 -10.11 2.93
N GLU A 464 -12.88 -11.36 2.69
CA GLU A 464 -13.85 -12.07 3.55
C GLU A 464 -13.15 -13.00 4.55
N CYS A 465 -13.78 -13.14 5.72
CA CYS A 465 -13.33 -14.09 6.73
C CYS A 465 -13.50 -15.52 6.21
N THR A 466 -12.49 -16.36 6.35
CA THR A 466 -12.58 -17.80 6.11
C THR A 466 -12.90 -18.59 7.36
N PHE A 467 -12.47 -18.11 8.53
CA PHE A 467 -12.92 -18.62 9.83
C PHE A 467 -12.77 -17.55 10.92
N VAL A 468 -13.52 -17.73 11.99
CA VAL A 468 -13.55 -16.86 13.18
C VAL A 468 -13.56 -17.71 14.44
N VAL A 469 -12.75 -17.35 15.42
CA VAL A 469 -12.82 -17.85 16.81
C VAL A 469 -13.29 -16.71 17.69
N ASP A 470 -14.47 -16.85 18.30
CA ASP A 470 -15.05 -15.77 19.11
C ASP A 470 -14.30 -15.54 20.45
N ASP A 471 -13.63 -16.57 20.98
CA ASP A 471 -12.81 -16.48 22.19
C ASP A 471 -11.71 -17.57 22.22
N LEU A 472 -10.44 -17.20 22.31
CA LEU A 472 -9.32 -18.16 22.48
C LEU A 472 -9.20 -18.69 23.92
N GLY A 473 -9.78 -17.97 24.89
CA GLY A 473 -9.73 -18.27 26.30
C GLY A 473 -10.69 -19.36 26.75
N ALA A 474 -11.10 -19.29 28.02
CA ALA A 474 -11.88 -20.35 28.66
C ALA A 474 -13.24 -20.61 28.00
N ARG A 475 -13.94 -19.60 27.47
CA ARG A 475 -15.29 -19.78 26.89
C ARG A 475 -15.27 -20.49 25.53
N GLY A 476 -14.19 -20.29 24.77
CA GLY A 476 -14.00 -20.96 23.49
C GLY A 476 -13.25 -22.28 23.58
N PHE A 477 -12.56 -22.56 24.69
CA PHE A 477 -11.93 -23.86 24.92
C PHE A 477 -12.92 -25.03 24.74
N ARG A 478 -12.48 -26.05 24.00
CA ARG A 478 -13.23 -27.30 23.80
C ARG A 478 -12.59 -28.47 24.53
N ARG A 479 -11.34 -28.78 24.19
CA ARG A 479 -10.60 -29.94 24.71
C ARG A 479 -9.12 -29.86 24.38
N VAL A 480 -8.36 -30.76 24.97
CA VAL A 480 -7.00 -31.12 24.53
C VAL A 480 -7.07 -32.50 23.90
N LEU A 481 -6.63 -32.62 22.63
CA LEU A 481 -6.68 -33.87 21.89
C LEU A 481 -5.71 -34.89 22.47
N GLN A 482 -6.08 -36.17 22.43
CA GLN A 482 -5.24 -37.27 22.94
C GLN A 482 -4.73 -38.15 21.79
N GLU A 483 -5.36 -38.06 20.62
CA GLU A 483 -5.16 -38.94 19.50
C GLU A 483 -4.16 -38.35 18.48
N PRO A 484 -3.25 -39.17 17.94
CA PRO A 484 -2.35 -38.75 16.87
C PRO A 484 -3.11 -38.28 15.61
N PRO A 485 -2.54 -37.36 14.81
CA PRO A 485 -1.25 -36.67 15.03
C PRO A 485 -1.34 -35.45 15.96
N PHE A 486 -2.50 -35.21 16.59
CA PHE A 486 -2.78 -33.97 17.34
C PHE A 486 -2.72 -34.13 18.87
N THR A 487 -2.08 -35.19 19.37
CA THR A 487 -1.95 -35.41 20.82
C THR A 487 -1.35 -34.18 21.52
N GLY A 488 -2.02 -33.69 22.57
CA GLY A 488 -1.62 -32.51 23.33
C GLY A 488 -2.08 -31.18 22.75
N VAL A 489 -2.71 -31.16 21.56
CA VAL A 489 -3.14 -29.91 20.91
C VAL A 489 -4.40 -29.36 21.57
N ARG A 490 -4.35 -28.07 21.94
CA ARG A 490 -5.51 -27.30 22.43
C ARG A 490 -6.48 -27.02 21.28
N VAL A 491 -7.75 -27.33 21.50
CA VAL A 491 -8.84 -27.09 20.55
C VAL A 491 -9.78 -26.03 21.08
N VAL A 492 -10.14 -25.09 20.23
CA VAL A 492 -11.12 -24.03 20.51
C VAL A 492 -12.28 -24.06 19.51
N LYS A 493 -13.42 -23.53 19.93
CA LYS A 493 -14.60 -23.27 19.08
C LYS A 493 -14.19 -22.33 17.95
N SER A 494 -14.55 -22.68 16.72
CA SER A 494 -14.38 -21.84 15.54
C SER A 494 -15.65 -21.89 14.72
N ARG A 495 -15.79 -20.93 13.80
CA ARG A 495 -16.83 -20.92 12.79
C ARG A 495 -16.17 -20.70 11.45
N GLY A 496 -16.34 -21.64 10.53
CA GLY A 496 -15.80 -21.57 9.18
C GLY A 496 -16.80 -20.95 8.22
N HIS A 497 -16.35 -20.11 7.30
CA HIS A 497 -17.21 -19.47 6.31
C HIS A 497 -17.27 -20.34 5.05
N ILE A 498 -18.48 -20.65 4.62
CA ILE A 498 -18.74 -21.38 3.38
C ILE A 498 -19.70 -20.57 2.49
N ALA A 499 -19.61 -20.79 1.19
CA ALA A 499 -20.52 -20.19 0.21
C ALA A 499 -20.51 -20.98 -1.08
N GLU A 500 -21.50 -20.75 -1.93
CA GLU A 500 -21.46 -21.13 -3.33
C GLU A 500 -20.59 -20.16 -4.14
N SER A 501 -20.25 -20.55 -5.37
CA SER A 501 -19.45 -19.72 -6.27
C SER A 501 -20.06 -18.32 -6.47
N GLY A 502 -19.20 -17.29 -6.40
CA GLY A 502 -19.60 -15.89 -6.40
C GLY A 502 -20.12 -15.41 -5.04
N PHE A 503 -19.71 -16.07 -3.96
CA PHE A 503 -20.07 -15.73 -2.57
C PHE A 503 -21.59 -15.71 -2.31
N ARG A 504 -22.32 -16.63 -2.95
CA ARG A 504 -23.78 -16.72 -2.85
C ARG A 504 -24.17 -17.65 -1.71
N GLY A 505 -25.27 -17.32 -1.04
CA GLY A 505 -25.80 -18.12 0.07
C GLY A 505 -24.78 -18.34 1.19
N HIS A 506 -23.89 -17.37 1.40
CA HIS A 506 -22.77 -17.52 2.32
C HIS A 506 -23.25 -17.64 3.77
N GLU A 507 -22.64 -18.54 4.55
CA GLU A 507 -22.96 -18.76 5.95
C GLU A 507 -21.75 -19.25 6.76
N PHE A 508 -21.82 -19.04 8.07
CA PHE A 508 -20.84 -19.60 9.00
C PHE A 508 -21.34 -20.93 9.56
N VAL A 509 -20.52 -21.96 9.42
CA VAL A 509 -20.76 -23.30 9.98
C VAL A 509 -19.84 -23.58 11.14
N ASP A 510 -20.31 -24.39 12.09
CA ASP A 510 -19.51 -24.80 13.24
C ASP A 510 -18.25 -25.57 12.83
N SER A 511 -17.14 -25.19 13.43
CA SER A 511 -15.83 -25.77 13.17
C SER A 511 -14.96 -25.73 14.42
N GLU A 512 -13.78 -26.34 14.37
CA GLU A 512 -12.84 -26.35 15.50
C GLU A 512 -11.45 -25.95 15.04
N LEU A 513 -10.82 -25.02 15.76
CA LEU A 513 -9.46 -24.59 15.48
C LEU A 513 -8.49 -25.30 16.43
N PHE A 514 -7.47 -25.93 15.86
CA PHE A 514 -6.44 -26.70 16.53
C PHE A 514 -5.18 -25.82 16.62
N LEU A 515 -4.79 -25.47 17.83
CA LEU A 515 -3.67 -24.58 18.13
C LEU A 515 -2.38 -25.40 18.27
N ILE A 516 -1.81 -25.83 17.13
CA ILE A 516 -0.67 -26.77 17.10
C ILE A 516 0.61 -26.10 17.58
N SER A 517 0.92 -24.92 17.05
CA SER A 517 2.01 -24.06 17.49
C SER A 517 1.68 -22.60 17.16
N HIS A 518 2.55 -21.66 17.54
CA HIS A 518 2.38 -20.27 17.12
C HIS A 518 2.48 -20.10 15.60
N ASP A 519 3.10 -21.02 14.86
CA ASP A 519 3.32 -20.90 13.41
C ASP A 519 2.57 -21.95 12.58
N ARG A 520 1.80 -22.83 13.25
CA ARG A 520 1.02 -23.87 12.60
C ARG A 520 -0.34 -24.02 13.26
N LEU A 521 -1.39 -23.97 12.46
CA LEU A 521 -2.78 -24.18 12.88
C LEU A 521 -3.42 -25.27 12.04
N ALA A 522 -4.51 -25.85 12.52
CA ALA A 522 -5.40 -26.65 11.68
C ALA A 522 -6.86 -26.35 11.98
N GLN A 523 -7.71 -26.40 10.97
CA GLN A 523 -9.15 -26.15 11.06
C GLN A 523 -9.89 -27.44 10.71
N HIS A 524 -10.66 -27.95 11.66
CA HIS A 524 -11.53 -29.10 11.49
C HIS A 524 -12.94 -28.63 11.11
N TRP A 525 -13.38 -29.01 9.91
CA TRP A 525 -14.68 -28.64 9.35
C TRP A 525 -15.70 -29.75 9.66
N LEU A 526 -16.46 -29.58 10.75
CA LEU A 526 -17.30 -30.64 11.33
C LEU A 526 -18.32 -31.22 10.33
N GLY A 527 -18.94 -30.38 9.51
CA GLY A 527 -19.92 -30.81 8.50
C GLY A 527 -19.33 -31.45 7.24
N PHE A 528 -18.03 -31.24 6.97
CA PHE A 528 -17.38 -31.69 5.74
C PHE A 528 -16.39 -32.84 5.96
N GLY A 529 -16.12 -33.21 7.22
CA GLY A 529 -15.24 -34.32 7.54
C GLY A 529 -13.81 -34.14 7.03
N HIS A 530 -13.25 -32.93 7.08
CA HIS A 530 -11.85 -32.71 6.75
C HIS A 530 -11.15 -31.72 7.67
N ILE A 531 -9.82 -31.83 7.72
CA ILE A 531 -8.92 -30.97 8.47
C ILE A 531 -7.93 -30.32 7.50
N SER A 532 -7.90 -28.99 7.49
CA SER A 532 -6.98 -28.18 6.68
C SER A 532 -5.94 -27.51 7.58
N TYR A 533 -4.68 -27.50 7.18
CA TYR A 533 -3.62 -26.80 7.91
C TYR A 533 -3.41 -25.38 7.40
N PHE A 534 -2.82 -24.57 8.28
CA PHE A 534 -2.31 -23.24 7.97
C PHE A 534 -0.91 -23.11 8.52
N GLU A 535 -0.05 -22.40 7.79
CA GLU A 535 1.33 -22.13 8.17
C GLU A 535 1.63 -20.65 8.07
N ARG A 536 2.35 -20.12 9.07
CA ARG A 536 2.74 -18.71 9.08
C ARG A 536 3.82 -18.45 8.05
N VAL A 537 3.68 -17.37 7.31
CA VAL A 537 4.66 -16.93 6.31
C VAL A 537 5.57 -15.87 6.91
N ASN A 538 6.88 -16.14 6.93
CA ASN A 538 7.87 -15.12 7.20
C ASN A 538 8.03 -14.21 5.97
N ILE A 539 7.42 -13.03 5.99
CA ILE A 539 7.49 -12.06 4.88
C ILE A 539 8.88 -11.47 4.74
N ASP A 540 9.60 -11.29 5.84
CA ASP A 540 10.85 -10.51 5.86
C ASP A 540 11.99 -11.23 5.11
N GLN A 541 11.90 -12.55 4.96
CA GLN A 541 12.85 -13.33 4.15
C GLN A 541 12.84 -12.94 2.65
N PHE A 542 11.75 -12.30 2.18
CA PHE A 542 11.58 -11.93 0.78
C PHE A 542 12.02 -10.48 0.47
N LEU A 543 12.40 -9.70 1.49
CA LEU A 543 12.72 -8.27 1.35
C LEU A 543 14.14 -7.99 0.88
N VAL A 544 15.03 -8.98 0.99
CA VAL A 544 16.42 -8.88 0.53
C VAL A 544 16.50 -9.48 -0.88
N PRO A 545 16.91 -8.71 -1.91
CA PRO A 545 17.23 -9.27 -3.21
C PRO A 545 18.40 -10.26 -3.10
N GLU A 546 18.26 -11.42 -3.75
CA GLU A 546 19.33 -12.43 -3.87
C GLU A 546 20.50 -11.94 -4.73
#